data_AF-A0A9Q3K369-F1
#
_entry.id   AF-A0A9Q3K369-F1
#
_cell.length_a   1.000
_cell.length_b   1.000
_cell.length_c   1.000
_cell.angle_alpha   90.00
_cell.angle_beta   90.00
_cell.angle_gamma   90.00
#
_symmetry.space_group_name_H-M   'P 1'
#
loop_
_entity.id
_entity.type
_entity.pdbx_description
1 polymer ?
#
loop_
_entity_poly.entity_id
_entity_poly.type
_entity_poly.pdbx_seq_one_letter_code
_entity_poly.pdbx_strand_id
1 'polypeptide(L)'
;MCSAHLGEALHQRQTVDGEPREGVICYISRKLKDSEARYGATQTEFLFLVWAAEKLHYYLEGAVFEVYTDCKAFKSSLLVNL
;
A
#
# COMPACT_ATOMS: atom_id res chain seq x y z
N MET A 1 4.10 -3.71 25.63
CA MET A 1 4.21 -2.74 24.52
C MET A 1 3.50 -3.36 23.32
N CYS A 2 2.42 -2.75 22.83
CA CYS A 2 1.75 -3.21 21.61
C CYS A 2 2.71 -3.02 20.44
N SER A 3 3.18 -4.12 19.86
CA SER A 3 3.89 -4.11 18.59
C SER A 3 2.93 -3.61 17.51
N ALA A 4 3.11 -2.37 17.07
CA ALA A 4 2.37 -1.81 15.93
C ALA A 4 2.85 -2.51 14.65
N HIS A 5 1.90 -3.14 13.96
CA HIS A 5 2.11 -3.81 12.68
C HIS A 5 1.27 -3.09 11.63
N LEU A 6 1.83 -2.97 10.43
CA LEU A 6 1.12 -2.43 9.27
C LEU A 6 1.06 -3.50 8.19
N GLY A 7 -0.10 -3.63 7.58
CA GLY A 7 -0.37 -4.60 6.53
C GLY A 7 -1.05 -3.92 5.34
N GLU A 8 -0.82 -4.49 4.16
CA GLU A 8 -1.42 -4.08 2.89
C GLU A 8 -1.78 -5.32 2.08
N ALA A 9 -2.74 -5.15 1.17
CA ALA A 9 -3.05 -6.13 0.14
C ALA A 9 -3.00 -5.43 -1.22
N LEU A 10 -2.24 -6.01 -2.15
CA LEU A 10 -2.26 -5.60 -3.55
C LEU A 10 -3.38 -6.33 -4.27
N HIS A 11 -4.33 -5.59 -4.81
CA HIS A 11 -5.47 -6.11 -5.55
C HIS A 11 -5.37 -5.73 -7.03
N GLN A 12 -5.81 -6.61 -7.91
CA GLN A 12 -5.88 -6.36 -9.34
C GLN A 12 -7.28 -6.65 -9.87
N ARG A 13 -7.82 -5.67 -10.61
CA ARG A 13 -9.03 -5.83 -11.41
C ARG A 13 -8.63 -6.33 -12.80
N GLN A 14 -9.17 -7.47 -13.19
CA GLN A 14 -8.88 -8.13 -14.46
C GLN A 14 -10.16 -8.67 -15.08
N THR A 15 -10.23 -8.73 -16.41
CA THR A 15 -11.36 -9.34 -17.11
C THR A 15 -11.06 -10.81 -17.35
N VAL A 16 -11.85 -11.71 -16.78
CA VAL A 16 -11.71 -13.16 -16.96
C VAL A 16 -13.02 -13.69 -17.50
N ASP A 17 -12.97 -14.38 -18.64
CA ASP A 17 -14.15 -14.89 -19.35
C ASP A 17 -15.16 -13.80 -19.74
N GLY A 18 -14.69 -12.57 -19.99
CA GLY A 18 -15.55 -11.42 -20.32
C GLY A 18 -16.13 -10.69 -19.11
N GLU A 19 -15.94 -11.20 -17.90
CA GLU A 19 -16.47 -10.61 -16.67
C GLU A 19 -15.37 -9.93 -15.84
N PRO A 20 -15.63 -8.76 -15.22
CA PRO A 20 -14.68 -8.13 -14.32
C PRO A 20 -14.54 -8.96 -13.04
N ARG A 21 -13.30 -9.31 -12.70
CA ARG A 21 -12.93 -9.98 -11.45
C ARG A 21 -11.87 -9.16 -10.73
N GLU A 22 -12.05 -8.99 -9.42
CA GLU A 22 -11.02 -8.45 -8.55
C GLU A 22 -10.39 -9.61 -7.78
N GLY A 23 -9.06 -9.69 -7.80
CA GLY A 23 -8.30 -10.72 -7.12
C GLY A 23 -7.13 -10.13 -6.34
N VAL A 24 -6.83 -10.72 -5.20
CA VAL A 24 -5.64 -10.38 -4.43
C VAL A 24 -4.41 -10.98 -5.11
N ILE A 25 -3.40 -10.16 -5.40
CA ILE A 25 -2.10 -10.61 -5.88
C ILE A 25 -1.25 -11.07 -4.69
N CYS A 26 -1.08 -10.21 -3.70
CA CYS A 26 -0.25 -10.51 -2.53
C CYS A 26 -0.62 -9.67 -1.30
N TYR A 27 -0.22 -10.17 -0.13
CA TYR A 27 -0.24 -9.44 1.13
C TYR A 27 1.19 -9.08 1.53
N ILE A 28 1.39 -7.84 1.96
CA ILE A 28 2.67 -7.41 2.55
C ILE A 28 2.42 -6.86 3.95
N SER A 29 3.37 -7.07 4.85
CA SER A 29 3.31 -6.48 6.18
C SER A 29 4.71 -6.24 6.73
N ARG A 30 4.82 -5.29 7.65
CA ARG A 30 6.06 -5.07 8.41
C ARG A 30 5.76 -4.61 9.83
N LYS A 31 6.74 -4.84 10.70
CA LYS A 31 6.79 -4.23 12.03
C LYS A 31 7.37 -2.82 11.91
N LEU A 32 6.89 -1.90 12.75
CA LEU A 32 7.52 -0.60 12.92
C LEU A 32 8.85 -0.75 13.67
N LYS A 33 9.84 0.06 13.27
CA LYS A 33 11.06 0.25 14.06
C LYS A 33 10.76 1.08 15.30
N ASP A 34 11.59 0.95 16.33
CA ASP A 34 11.41 1.71 17.58
C ASP A 34 11.40 3.24 17.37
N SER A 35 12.14 3.73 16.38
CA SER A 35 12.12 5.14 15.97
C SER A 35 10.82 5.57 15.30
N GLU A 36 10.19 4.66 14.56
CA GLU A 36 8.95 4.89 13.79
C GLU A 36 7.72 4.73 14.69
N ALA A 37 7.83 3.98 15.79
CA ALA A 37 6.76 3.82 16.77
C ALA A 37 6.34 5.13 17.45
N ARG A 38 7.13 6.20 17.33
CA ARG A 38 6.83 7.54 17.85
C ARG A 38 6.10 8.43 16.84
N TYR A 39 5.95 7.98 15.59
CA TYR A 39 5.25 8.74 14.57
C TYR A 39 3.75 8.76 14.82
N GLY A 40 3.11 9.86 14.41
CA GLY A 40 1.64 9.93 14.38
C GLY A 40 1.06 8.97 13.34
N ALA A 41 -0.25 8.71 13.41
CA ALA A 41 -0.95 7.80 12.49
C ALA A 41 -0.69 8.15 11.02
N THR A 42 -0.89 9.42 10.63
CA THR A 42 -0.65 9.88 9.25
C THR A 42 0.81 9.70 8.81
N GLN A 43 1.78 10.03 9.64
CA GLN A 43 3.21 9.87 9.31
C GLN A 43 3.59 8.40 9.12
N THR A 44 3.07 7.55 10.01
CA THR A 44 3.26 6.10 9.98
C THR A 44 2.69 5.50 8.69
N GLU A 45 1.52 5.98 8.29
CA GLU A 45 0.83 5.53 7.09
C GLU A 45 1.55 5.95 5.81
N PHE A 46 2.00 7.21 5.71
CA PHE A 46 2.84 7.66 4.59
C PHE A 46 4.15 6.88 4.50
N LEU A 47 4.81 6.63 5.63
CA LEU A 47 6.02 5.82 5.67
C LEU A 47 5.78 4.40 5.13
N PHE A 48 4.64 3.81 5.49
CA PHE A 48 4.27 2.49 5.04
C PHE A 48 3.91 2.47 3.55
N LEU A 49 3.23 3.48 3.03
CA LEU A 49 2.93 3.61 1.60
C LEU A 49 4.20 3.70 0.74
N VAL A 50 5.18 4.52 1.15
CA VAL A 50 6.47 4.62 0.43
C VAL A 50 7.17 3.26 0.43
N TRP A 51 7.24 2.61 1.59
CA TRP A 51 7.83 1.28 1.71
C TRP A 51 7.10 0.22 0.89
N ALA A 52 5.76 0.25 0.88
CA ALA A 52 4.93 -0.66 0.11
C ALA A 52 5.19 -0.50 -1.39
N ALA A 53 5.22 0.75 -1.88
CA ALA A 53 5.53 1.05 -3.26
C ALA A 53 6.92 0.56 -3.67
N GLU A 54 7.94 0.74 -2.82
CA GLU A 54 9.29 0.19 -3.03
C GLU A 54 9.29 -1.35 -3.04
N LYS A 55 8.53 -2.00 -2.15
CA LYS A 55 8.46 -3.46 -2.07
C LYS A 55 7.70 -4.10 -3.21
N LEU A 56 6.67 -3.44 -3.70
CA LEU A 56 5.82 -3.88 -4.79
C LEU A 56 6.26 -3.31 -6.14
N HIS A 57 7.44 -2.67 -6.21
CA HIS A 57 7.94 -2.03 -7.43
C HIS A 57 7.85 -2.95 -8.66
N TYR A 58 8.22 -4.23 -8.54
CA TYR A 58 8.09 -5.21 -9.63
C TYR A 58 6.65 -5.40 -10.17
N TYR A 59 5.62 -5.09 -9.38
CA TYR A 59 4.22 -5.16 -9.78
C TYR A 59 3.65 -3.80 -10.21
N LEU A 60 4.22 -2.70 -9.71
CA LEU A 60 3.70 -1.35 -9.88
C LEU A 60 4.44 -0.54 -10.95
N GLU A 61 5.66 -0.93 -11.31
CA GLU A 61 6.48 -0.26 -12.33
C GLU A 61 5.71 -0.15 -13.66
N GLY A 62 5.61 1.07 -14.19
CA GLY A 62 4.88 1.38 -15.42
C GLY A 62 3.35 1.25 -15.32
N ALA A 63 2.79 0.92 -14.16
CA ALA A 63 1.35 0.79 -13.94
C ALA A 63 0.75 2.05 -13.30
N VAL A 64 -0.48 2.37 -13.68
CA VAL A 64 -1.32 3.32 -12.93
C VAL A 64 -2.10 2.51 -11.90
N PHE A 65 -1.95 2.84 -10.63
CA PHE A 65 -2.62 2.17 -9.53
C PHE A 65 -3.27 3.17 -8.57
N GLU A 66 -4.27 2.70 -7.85
CA GLU A 66 -5.01 3.47 -6.85
C GLU A 66 -4.61 2.98 -5.47
N VAL A 67 -4.35 3.92 -4.57
CA VAL A 67 -4.05 3.62 -3.16
C VAL A 67 -5.28 3.94 -2.32
N TYR A 68 -5.73 2.95 -1.55
CA TYR A 68 -6.85 3.05 -0.62
C TYR A 68 -6.31 3.00 0.81
N THR A 69 -6.63 4.02 1.59
CA THR A 69 -6.12 4.25 2.96
C THR A 69 -7.22 4.92 3.78
N ASP A 70 -7.31 4.63 5.07
CA ASP A 70 -8.23 5.30 5.98
C ASP A 70 -7.72 6.68 6.43
N CYS A 71 -6.52 7.09 6.00
CA CYS A 71 -6.01 8.42 6.19
C CYS A 71 -6.84 9.47 5.46
N LYS A 72 -7.55 10.31 6.22
CA LYS A 72 -8.25 11.48 5.68
C LYS A 72 -7.31 12.51 5.02
N ALA A 73 -6.01 12.45 5.30
CA ALA A 73 -5.01 13.36 4.77
C ALA A 73 -4.55 13.00 3.35
N PHE A 74 -4.96 11.85 2.82
CA PHE A 74 -4.48 11.33 1.53
C PHE A 74 -5.57 11.39 0.46
N LYS A 75 -5.23 11.87 -0.74
CA LYS A 75 -6.07 11.81 -1.95
C LYS A 75 -5.38 10.98 -3.02
N SER A 76 -6.11 10.00 -3.54
CA SER A 76 -5.67 8.77 -4.23
C SER A 76 -5.02 8.90 -5.62
N SER A 77 -4.43 10.03 -5.99
CA SER A 77 -3.70 10.16 -7.26
C SER A 77 -2.22 10.37 -7.01
N LEU A 78 -1.53 9.31 -6.59
CA LEU A 78 -0.09 9.25 -6.72
C LEU A 78 0.24 8.65 -8.09
N LEU A 79 0.59 9.51 -9.05
CA LEU A 79 1.41 9.10 -10.18
C LEU A 79 2.86 9.01 -9.66
N VAL A 80 3.19 7.91 -9.00
CA VAL A 80 4.60 7.61 -8.76
C VAL A 80 5.13 7.01 -10.06
N ASN A 81 5.85 7.81 -10.85
CA ASN A 81 6.79 7.25 -11.83
C ASN A 81 7.93 6.64 -11.03
N LEU A 82 7.74 5.38 -10.60
CA LEU A 82 8.84 4.54 -10.15
C LEU A 82 9.63 4.07 -11.38
#